data_AF-A0A3M1L4R2-F1
#
_entry.id   AF-A0A3M1L4R2-F1
#
_cell.length_a   1.000
_cell.length_b   1.000
_cell.length_c   1.000
_cell.angle_alpha   90.00
_cell.angle_beta   90.00
_cell.angle_gamma   90.00
#
_symmetry.space_group_name_H-M   'P 1'
#
loop_
_entity.id
_entity.type
_entity.pdbx_description
1 polymer ?
#
loop_
_entity_poly.entity_id
_entity_poly.type
_entity_poly.pdbx_seq_one_letter_code
_entity_poly.pdbx_strand_id
1 'polypeptide(L)'
;MKHVAALLAAACVFAAGPAAAVISNVTQASDVCAPTADPCVVADTVQVVSGSVLDFGTRALQIDPGGQIDIGNGSVTILCGDFTAATGTSPAILARGPNGFGGFDGGVLTLQARGQCVSLPGIACIGDLDCSVGACSAATGTVDIDGVLQGRGQMPADVSISAAGDIWLRRTINLRATVIDGDGGELWVESGTGSVHIEGGVDASGRSAGAGGNVTISSAGDTWVVSSIDVRGGDFGGGLIDIDAGRDVRVSSALLAASTAGTGSGGDVTVIADRDVILDGGAEIDTDGHLSAAGVFAGDGGDQDLTAGGVLTAASTVVMHGDGGAPDGFGGRLSLASGGNLRFAGTLDARGGAGQGIGGSIDISAGGRLELAAGSRLDATGDAAGGAATIDGSAYSILGGTIDVSSPAGGSPGEVRVVAAGDGVVGGTISNGGAGAAGIGRIEIEACNLDVGAGGAIQNTATPGGACSLVSHEQLTVAAGGQVAAGADGNRFEYRSAAKAPVLDGTVTPAPSLVVNGLLLPCGTCGNGQVEPGEICDGGAPWQPGSPCNDTCTVLDCGDPDDSGARTATDALFVLRAAVGTAQCDPCLCNVDASSGANPVTATDALRLLRVAVGQPVVLTCPVCI
;
A
#
# COMPACT_ATOMS: atom_id res chain seq x y z
N MET A 1 -17.64 -56.20 73.61
CA MET A 1 -17.87 -55.87 72.19
C MET A 1 -17.55 -54.38 72.04
N LYS A 2 -16.38 -53.99 71.54
CA LYS A 2 -16.10 -53.72 70.10
C LYS A 2 -17.05 -52.61 69.59
N HIS A 3 -16.69 -51.39 69.15
CA HIS A 3 -15.50 -50.77 68.53
C HIS A 3 -15.61 -49.23 68.73
N VAL A 4 -14.53 -48.51 69.08
CA VAL A 4 -13.61 -47.69 68.25
C VAL A 4 -14.21 -46.36 67.70
N ALA A 5 -13.50 -45.28 68.03
CA ALA A 5 -13.67 -43.90 67.58
C ALA A 5 -13.24 -43.68 66.12
N ALA A 6 -13.82 -42.67 65.46
CA ALA A 6 -13.13 -41.87 64.44
C ALA A 6 -13.89 -40.57 64.16
N LEU A 7 -13.28 -39.44 64.58
CA LEU A 7 -13.51 -38.13 63.98
C LEU A 7 -13.13 -38.20 62.49
N LEU A 8 -13.98 -37.68 61.61
CA LEU A 8 -13.58 -37.23 60.28
C LEU A 8 -13.73 -35.71 60.23
N ALA A 9 -12.62 -35.01 60.44
CA ALA A 9 -12.45 -33.65 59.97
C ALA A 9 -12.06 -33.74 58.49
N ALA A 10 -13.02 -33.46 57.59
CA ALA A 10 -12.73 -33.29 56.18
C ALA A 10 -12.05 -31.92 56.00
N ALA A 11 -10.73 -31.92 55.87
CA ALA A 11 -9.99 -30.74 55.44
C ALA A 11 -10.27 -30.52 53.94
N CYS A 12 -11.11 -29.54 53.62
CA CYS A 12 -11.18 -28.95 52.29
C CYS A 12 -9.88 -28.20 52.03
N VAL A 13 -8.90 -28.87 51.43
CA VAL A 13 -7.74 -28.21 50.81
C VAL A 13 -8.26 -27.58 49.52
N PHE A 14 -8.65 -26.31 49.57
CA PHE A 14 -8.67 -25.49 48.38
C PHE A 14 -7.23 -25.38 47.91
N ALA A 15 -6.90 -25.98 46.77
CA ALA A 15 -5.70 -25.66 46.04
C ALA A 15 -5.85 -24.20 45.57
N ALA A 16 -5.37 -23.26 46.39
CA ALA A 16 -5.07 -21.92 45.90
C ALA A 16 -4.00 -22.10 44.83
N GLY A 17 -4.33 -21.86 43.56
CA GLY A 17 -3.31 -21.68 42.53
C GLY A 17 -2.32 -20.61 43.00
N PRO A 18 -1.04 -20.68 42.58
CA PRO A 18 -0.09 -19.63 42.91
C PRO A 18 -0.69 -18.29 42.45
N ALA A 19 -0.93 -17.39 43.39
CA ALA A 19 -1.23 -16.01 43.06
C ALA A 19 0.02 -15.45 42.39
N ALA A 20 -0.12 -14.92 41.17
CA ALA A 20 0.97 -14.20 40.49
C ALA A 20 1.49 -13.12 41.44
N ALA A 21 2.80 -13.05 41.65
CA ALA A 21 3.36 -11.99 42.47
C ALA A 21 3.22 -10.67 41.70
N VAL A 22 3.13 -9.55 42.42
CA VAL A 22 3.08 -8.22 41.83
C VAL A 22 4.28 -7.43 42.34
N ILE A 23 5.10 -6.95 41.41
CA ILE A 23 6.20 -6.02 41.69
C ILE A 23 5.65 -4.61 41.51
N SER A 24 5.53 -3.86 42.60
CA SER A 24 4.90 -2.54 42.61
C SER A 24 5.89 -1.39 42.76
N ASN A 25 5.50 -0.20 42.29
CA ASN A 25 6.28 1.04 42.39
C ASN A 25 7.62 0.98 41.65
N VAL A 26 7.66 0.31 40.50
CA VAL A 26 8.85 0.25 39.64
C VAL A 26 9.06 1.60 38.98
N THR A 27 10.27 2.16 39.12
CA THR A 27 10.64 3.45 38.51
C THR A 27 11.87 3.36 37.61
N GLN A 28 12.61 2.25 37.68
CA GLN A 28 13.86 2.04 36.94
C GLN A 28 14.08 0.54 36.65
N ALA A 29 14.91 0.23 35.65
CA ALA A 29 15.16 -1.13 35.19
C ALA A 29 15.70 -2.09 36.28
N SER A 30 16.49 -1.58 37.25
CA SER A 30 17.04 -2.40 38.33
C SER A 30 16.01 -2.83 39.38
N ASP A 31 14.81 -2.25 39.37
CA ASP A 31 13.71 -2.69 40.23
C ASP A 31 13.02 -3.94 39.65
N VAL A 32 13.21 -4.19 38.36
CA VAL A 32 12.64 -5.35 37.64
C VAL A 32 13.56 -6.57 37.74
N CYS A 33 14.87 -6.38 37.52
CA CYS A 33 15.85 -7.46 37.52
C CYS A 33 17.25 -6.94 37.90
N ALA A 34 18.18 -7.87 38.16
CA ALA A 34 19.56 -7.51 38.46
C ALA A 34 20.20 -6.72 37.28
N PRO A 35 21.06 -5.72 37.54
CA PRO A 35 21.67 -4.90 36.48
C PRO A 35 22.49 -5.67 35.44
N THR A 36 22.94 -6.88 35.78
CA THR A 36 23.73 -7.78 34.92
C THR A 36 22.90 -8.91 34.29
N ALA A 37 21.61 -9.00 34.58
CA ALA A 37 20.73 -10.01 33.99
C ALA A 37 20.40 -9.64 32.54
N ASP A 38 20.70 -10.55 31.61
CA ASP A 38 20.47 -10.40 30.17
C ASP A 38 20.12 -11.79 29.58
N PRO A 39 18.83 -12.06 29.25
CA PRO A 39 17.71 -11.13 29.32
C PRO A 39 17.32 -10.75 30.76
N CYS A 40 16.76 -9.57 30.90
CA CYS A 40 15.96 -9.18 32.05
C CYS A 40 14.57 -9.84 31.92
N VAL A 41 14.26 -10.80 32.78
CA VAL A 41 13.02 -11.59 32.68
C VAL A 41 11.94 -11.03 33.61
N VAL A 42 10.77 -10.73 33.04
CA VAL A 42 9.52 -10.39 33.72
C VAL A 42 8.66 -11.65 33.77
N ALA A 43 8.64 -12.33 34.92
CA ALA A 43 7.84 -13.55 35.13
C ALA A 43 6.52 -13.31 35.88
N ASP A 44 6.34 -12.10 36.42
CA ASP A 44 5.25 -11.66 37.28
C ASP A 44 4.69 -10.32 36.77
N THR A 45 3.62 -9.80 37.37
CA THR A 45 3.10 -8.47 37.01
C THR A 45 3.99 -7.37 37.56
N VAL A 46 4.49 -6.49 36.69
CA VAL A 46 5.30 -5.32 37.01
C VAL A 46 4.47 -4.05 36.84
N GLN A 47 4.17 -3.38 37.95
CA GLN A 47 3.44 -2.11 37.98
C GLN A 47 4.41 -0.95 37.97
N VAL A 48 4.42 -0.21 36.86
CA VAL A 48 5.36 0.88 36.61
C VAL A 48 4.72 2.21 36.97
N VAL A 49 5.45 3.06 37.68
CA VAL A 49 4.97 4.39 38.06
C VAL A 49 4.99 5.31 36.83
N SER A 50 3.95 6.13 36.68
CA SER A 50 3.90 7.15 35.62
C SER A 50 5.11 8.10 35.68
N GLY A 51 5.65 8.45 34.50
CA GLY A 51 6.87 9.26 34.31
C GLY A 51 8.17 8.47 34.37
N SER A 52 8.11 7.13 34.51
CA SER A 52 9.32 6.30 34.64
C SER A 52 9.96 5.97 33.31
N VAL A 53 11.30 5.86 33.32
CA VAL A 53 12.09 5.37 32.20
C VAL A 53 12.79 4.09 32.63
N LEU A 54 12.37 2.96 32.07
CA LEU A 54 12.99 1.66 32.29
C LEU A 54 14.07 1.45 31.23
N ASP A 55 15.29 1.93 31.51
CA ASP A 55 16.44 1.78 30.62
C ASP A 55 17.25 0.52 30.95
N PHE A 56 17.10 -0.51 30.13
CA PHE A 56 17.86 -1.75 30.20
C PHE A 56 19.19 -1.67 29.45
N GLY A 57 19.49 -0.53 28.83
CA GLY A 57 20.65 -0.35 27.96
C GLY A 57 20.48 -1.16 26.69
N THR A 58 21.42 -2.07 26.46
CA THR A 58 21.45 -3.01 25.33
C THR A 58 21.02 -4.42 25.74
N ARG A 59 20.62 -4.61 27.00
CA ARG A 59 20.15 -5.92 27.50
C ARG A 59 18.77 -6.19 26.96
N ALA A 60 18.50 -7.45 26.65
CA ALA A 60 17.18 -7.88 26.25
C ALA A 60 16.19 -7.79 27.43
N LEU A 61 14.94 -7.43 27.13
CA LEU A 61 13.80 -7.50 28.03
C LEU A 61 12.86 -8.60 27.54
N GLN A 62 12.56 -9.56 28.41
CA GLN A 62 11.71 -10.69 28.09
C GLN A 62 10.53 -10.77 29.06
N ILE A 63 9.31 -10.83 28.53
CA ILE A 63 8.10 -11.13 29.31
C ILE A 63 7.75 -12.61 29.11
N ASP A 64 7.90 -13.38 30.19
CA ASP A 64 7.57 -14.81 30.21
C ASP A 64 6.05 -15.04 30.19
N PRO A 65 5.56 -16.26 29.92
CA PRO A 65 4.13 -16.53 29.78
C PRO A 65 3.22 -16.12 30.95
N GLY A 66 3.77 -15.99 32.16
CA GLY A 66 3.06 -15.51 33.35
C GLY A 66 3.28 -14.04 33.70
N GLY A 67 4.20 -13.37 33.00
CA GLY A 67 4.58 -11.99 33.24
C GLY A 67 3.67 -10.98 32.56
N GLN A 68 3.72 -9.73 33.03
CA GLN A 68 3.01 -8.60 32.45
C GLN A 68 3.67 -7.30 32.87
N ILE A 69 3.74 -6.32 31.97
CA ILE A 69 4.04 -4.92 32.31
C ILE A 69 2.73 -4.15 32.36
N ASP A 70 2.45 -3.47 33.46
CA ASP A 70 1.28 -2.62 33.66
C ASP A 70 1.72 -1.19 33.94
N ILE A 71 1.33 -0.28 33.06
CA ILE A 71 1.64 1.15 33.17
C ILE A 71 0.41 1.98 33.58
N GLY A 72 -0.74 1.34 33.77
CA GLY A 72 -2.00 2.01 34.06
C GLY A 72 -2.36 3.04 32.98
N ASN A 73 -2.88 4.20 33.40
CA ASN A 73 -3.04 5.39 32.55
C ASN A 73 -1.82 6.35 32.65
N GLY A 74 -0.68 5.84 33.08
CA GLY A 74 0.55 6.59 33.20
C GLY A 74 1.31 6.70 31.87
N SER A 75 2.36 7.52 31.87
CA SER A 75 3.32 7.58 30.77
C SER A 75 4.59 6.82 31.14
N VAL A 76 5.05 5.89 30.31
CA VAL A 76 6.23 5.07 30.58
C VAL A 76 7.06 4.89 29.32
N THR A 77 8.38 5.03 29.46
CA THR A 77 9.35 4.71 28.41
C THR A 77 10.13 3.46 28.78
N ILE A 78 10.24 2.51 27.86
CA ILE A 78 11.03 1.29 27.96
C ILE A 78 12.12 1.35 26.89
N LEU A 79 13.38 1.29 27.31
CA LEU A 79 14.53 1.25 26.41
C LEU A 79 15.28 -0.07 26.64
N CYS A 80 15.46 -0.89 25.61
CA CYS A 80 16.11 -2.20 25.73
C CYS A 80 16.96 -2.53 24.50
N GLY A 81 17.67 -3.65 24.54
CA GLY A 81 18.24 -4.30 23.37
C GLY A 81 17.12 -4.93 22.56
N ASP A 82 16.88 -6.22 22.74
CA ASP A 82 15.67 -6.88 22.20
C ASP A 82 14.50 -6.81 23.18
N PHE A 83 13.28 -6.69 22.66
CA PHE A 83 12.05 -6.85 23.42
C PHE A 83 11.32 -8.11 22.95
N THR A 84 11.07 -9.04 23.88
CA THR A 84 10.28 -10.25 23.59
C THR A 84 9.17 -10.41 24.61
N ALA A 85 7.98 -10.78 24.14
CA ALA A 85 6.87 -11.16 25.02
C ALA A 85 6.24 -12.46 24.52
N ALA A 86 6.08 -13.45 25.40
CA ALA A 86 5.58 -14.78 25.07
C ALA A 86 4.35 -15.16 25.92
N THR A 87 3.40 -14.24 26.07
CA THR A 87 2.20 -14.41 26.90
C THR A 87 1.01 -15.02 26.15
N GLY A 88 1.15 -15.25 24.84
CA GLY A 88 0.12 -15.78 23.97
C GLY A 88 -1.12 -14.89 23.97
N THR A 89 -2.27 -15.42 24.38
CA THR A 89 -3.53 -14.65 24.45
C THR A 89 -3.66 -13.79 25.71
N SER A 90 -2.75 -13.93 26.68
CA SER A 90 -2.74 -13.11 27.89
C SER A 90 -2.11 -11.74 27.59
N PRO A 91 -2.52 -10.65 28.27
CA PRO A 91 -1.93 -9.34 28.03
C PRO A 91 -0.48 -9.29 28.51
N ALA A 92 0.46 -9.09 27.58
CA ALA A 92 1.86 -8.81 27.90
C ALA A 92 2.02 -7.40 28.46
N ILE A 93 1.23 -6.46 27.93
CA ILE A 93 1.29 -5.05 28.28
C ILE A 93 -0.11 -4.53 28.56
N LEU A 94 -0.30 -3.91 29.72
CA LEU A 94 -1.50 -3.16 30.08
C LEU A 94 -1.17 -1.67 30.09
N ALA A 95 -1.80 -0.92 29.20
CA ALA A 95 -1.67 0.53 29.06
C ALA A 95 -3.03 1.21 29.29
N ARG A 96 -3.74 0.81 30.34
CA ARG A 96 -5.01 1.45 30.73
C ARG A 96 -5.18 1.54 32.25
N GLY A 97 -5.77 2.63 32.69
CA GLY A 97 -6.19 2.89 34.07
C GLY A 97 -7.60 2.36 34.39
N PRO A 98 -8.07 2.59 35.62
CA PRO A 98 -9.41 2.17 36.05
C PRO A 98 -10.52 2.99 35.37
N ASN A 99 -11.51 2.30 34.80
CA ASN A 99 -12.68 2.92 34.16
C ASN A 99 -13.47 3.86 35.11
N GLY A 100 -13.97 4.99 34.61
CA GLY A 100 -15.09 5.72 35.25
C GLY A 100 -14.75 7.05 35.93
N PHE A 101 -13.57 7.63 35.68
CA PHE A 101 -13.18 8.93 36.24
C PHE A 101 -13.37 10.13 35.31
N GLY A 102 -14.13 10.00 34.21
CA GLY A 102 -14.46 11.14 33.35
C GLY A 102 -13.23 11.84 32.76
N GLY A 103 -12.13 11.10 32.55
CA GLY A 103 -10.84 11.59 32.07
C GLY A 103 -9.93 10.44 31.61
N PHE A 104 -8.85 10.80 30.91
CA PHE A 104 -7.85 9.95 30.26
C PHE A 104 -7.51 8.68 31.05
N ASP A 105 -8.04 7.54 30.59
CA ASP A 105 -7.78 6.21 31.14
C ASP A 105 -6.84 5.37 30.26
N GLY A 106 -6.46 5.85 29.08
CA GLY A 106 -5.34 5.30 28.30
C GLY A 106 -3.99 5.71 28.88
N GLY A 107 -3.02 4.80 28.84
CA GLY A 107 -1.63 5.10 29.12
C GLY A 107 -0.89 5.63 27.89
N VAL A 108 0.31 6.16 28.10
CA VAL A 108 1.25 6.52 27.02
C VAL A 108 2.45 5.59 27.14
N LEU A 109 2.64 4.72 26.17
CA LEU A 109 3.76 3.78 26.13
C LEU A 109 4.73 4.18 25.02
N THR A 110 6.00 4.32 25.37
CA THR A 110 7.10 4.36 24.39
C THR A 110 7.99 3.15 24.61
N LEU A 111 8.04 2.23 23.65
CA LEU A 111 8.93 1.07 23.65
C LEU A 111 9.99 1.26 22.56
N GLN A 112 11.27 1.25 22.94
CA GLN A 112 12.39 1.31 22.00
C GLN A 112 13.32 0.12 22.20
N ALA A 113 13.38 -0.75 21.20
CA ALA A 113 14.36 -1.83 21.09
C ALA A 113 15.54 -1.32 20.25
N ARG A 114 16.69 -1.08 20.88
CA ARG A 114 17.82 -0.39 20.26
C ARG A 114 18.90 -1.38 19.87
N GLY A 115 19.38 -1.24 18.64
CA GLY A 115 20.57 -1.92 18.14
C GLY A 115 21.84 -1.23 18.64
N GLN A 116 22.96 -1.55 18.00
CA GLN A 116 24.24 -0.88 18.24
C GLN A 116 24.89 -0.44 16.93
N CYS A 117 25.57 0.69 16.95
CA CYS A 117 26.36 1.13 15.80
C CYS A 117 27.51 0.17 15.53
N VAL A 118 27.59 -0.34 14.31
CA VAL A 118 28.59 -1.35 13.90
C VAL A 118 30.02 -0.87 14.14
N SER A 119 30.29 0.40 13.85
CA SER A 119 31.63 1.00 13.99
C SER A 119 31.94 1.50 15.40
N LEU A 120 30.92 1.64 16.26
CA LEU A 120 31.04 2.18 17.61
C LEU A 120 30.20 1.33 18.58
N PRO A 121 30.68 0.10 18.90
CA PRO A 121 29.97 -0.79 19.82
C PRO A 121 29.71 -0.09 21.17
N GLY A 122 28.46 -0.12 21.62
CA GLY A 122 28.01 0.58 22.83
C GLY A 122 27.29 1.92 22.58
N ILE A 123 27.27 2.43 21.34
CA ILE A 123 26.32 3.48 20.95
C ILE A 123 25.04 2.81 20.47
N ALA A 124 23.93 3.07 21.16
CA ALA A 124 22.62 2.57 20.81
C ALA A 124 22.05 3.33 19.60
N CYS A 125 21.31 2.65 18.73
CA CYS A 125 20.70 3.22 17.53
C CYS A 125 19.34 2.58 17.26
N ILE A 126 18.47 3.33 16.56
CA ILE A 126 17.26 2.84 15.90
C ILE A 126 17.50 2.78 14.40
N GLY A 127 18.07 3.83 13.81
CA GLY A 127 18.42 3.88 12.40
C GLY A 127 19.89 4.21 12.15
N ASP A 128 20.31 4.12 10.89
CA ASP A 128 21.68 4.46 10.47
C ASP A 128 22.07 5.91 10.82
N LEU A 129 21.10 6.84 10.83
CA LEU A 129 21.33 8.25 11.15
C LEU A 129 21.71 8.50 12.62
N ASP A 130 21.42 7.57 13.52
CA ASP A 130 21.87 7.65 14.92
C ASP A 130 23.37 7.36 15.05
N CYS A 131 23.95 6.70 14.05
CA CYS A 131 25.35 6.35 14.01
C CYS A 131 26.16 7.46 13.35
N SER A 132 27.03 8.11 14.13
CA SER A 132 27.90 9.18 13.62
C SER A 132 28.85 8.71 12.50
N VAL A 133 29.17 7.41 12.49
CA VAL A 133 29.93 6.71 11.45
C VAL A 133 29.45 5.26 11.37
N GLY A 134 29.11 4.78 10.17
CA GLY A 134 28.69 3.39 9.91
C GLY A 134 27.19 3.14 10.09
N ALA A 135 26.77 1.89 9.94
CA ALA A 135 25.38 1.47 10.00
C ALA A 135 24.94 1.07 11.42
N CYS A 136 23.65 1.12 11.67
CA CYS A 136 23.02 0.49 12.81
C CYS A 136 22.92 -1.03 12.58
N SER A 137 23.26 -1.83 13.59
CA SER A 137 23.21 -3.29 13.49
C SER A 137 21.79 -3.81 13.71
N ALA A 138 21.18 -4.36 12.66
CA ALA A 138 19.90 -5.07 12.72
C ALA A 138 19.94 -6.42 13.48
N ALA A 139 21.13 -6.90 13.88
CA ALA A 139 21.29 -8.18 14.59
C ALA A 139 20.73 -8.18 16.03
N THR A 140 20.38 -7.01 16.56
CA THR A 140 19.84 -6.76 17.90
C THR A 140 18.94 -5.54 17.81
N GLY A 141 18.05 -5.31 18.77
CA GLY A 141 17.10 -4.21 18.69
C GLY A 141 15.80 -4.61 18.02
N THR A 142 15.40 -5.88 18.16
CA THR A 142 14.15 -6.42 17.61
C THR A 142 13.01 -6.35 18.62
N VAL A 143 11.78 -6.31 18.13
CA VAL A 143 10.56 -6.41 18.96
C VAL A 143 9.74 -7.61 18.49
N ASP A 144 9.52 -8.60 19.34
CA ASP A 144 8.57 -9.71 19.09
C ASP A 144 7.54 -9.77 20.22
N ILE A 145 6.30 -9.38 19.92
CA ILE A 145 5.19 -9.39 20.87
C ILE A 145 4.22 -10.53 20.50
N ASP A 146 4.52 -11.73 21.00
CA ASP A 146 3.55 -12.84 21.14
C ASP A 146 2.71 -12.68 22.41
N GLY A 147 2.01 -11.56 22.51
CA GLY A 147 1.20 -11.19 23.66
C GLY A 147 0.22 -10.07 23.35
N VAL A 148 -0.93 -10.02 24.03
CA VAL A 148 -1.89 -8.93 23.81
C VAL A 148 -1.34 -7.62 24.38
N LEU A 149 -1.42 -6.53 23.62
CA LEU A 149 -1.27 -5.18 24.16
C LEU A 149 -2.66 -4.60 24.39
N GLN A 150 -2.93 -4.17 25.61
CA GLN A 150 -4.26 -3.75 26.04
C GLN A 150 -4.26 -2.30 26.51
N GLY A 151 -4.66 -1.39 25.62
CA GLY A 151 -4.80 0.06 25.85
C GLY A 151 -6.23 0.60 25.73
N ARG A 152 -7.24 -0.25 25.49
CA ARG A 152 -8.66 0.18 25.43
C ARG A 152 -9.08 0.99 26.66
N GLY A 153 -9.84 2.07 26.44
CA GLY A 153 -10.29 3.00 27.48
C GLY A 153 -11.44 3.89 27.01
N GLN A 154 -11.94 4.80 27.85
CA GLN A 154 -12.79 5.92 27.42
C GLN A 154 -12.01 6.82 26.43
N MET A 155 -10.74 7.07 26.74
CA MET A 155 -9.72 7.64 25.86
C MET A 155 -8.59 6.61 25.79
N PRO A 156 -8.49 5.83 24.71
CA PRO A 156 -7.54 4.74 24.64
C PRO A 156 -6.08 5.18 24.70
N ALA A 157 -5.20 4.20 24.86
CA ALA A 157 -3.76 4.44 24.95
C ALA A 157 -3.16 4.98 23.65
N ASP A 158 -2.07 5.72 23.82
CA ASP A 158 -1.09 6.07 22.80
C ASP A 158 0.11 5.13 22.98
N VAL A 159 0.47 4.43 21.90
CA VAL A 159 1.51 3.41 21.89
C VAL A 159 2.48 3.67 20.76
N SER A 160 3.73 3.98 21.12
CA SER A 160 4.85 4.09 20.20
C SER A 160 5.80 2.90 20.40
N ILE A 161 6.06 2.15 19.32
CA ILE A 161 6.98 1.02 19.28
C ILE A 161 8.01 1.29 18.19
N SER A 162 9.26 1.49 18.58
CA SER A 162 10.37 1.63 17.65
C SER A 162 11.39 0.52 17.87
N ALA A 163 11.97 0.02 16.78
CA ALA A 163 12.97 -1.03 16.80
C ALA A 163 14.08 -0.71 15.81
N ALA A 164 15.32 -1.07 16.14
CA ALA A 164 16.39 -1.02 15.17
C ALA A 164 16.21 -2.09 14.09
N GLY A 165 15.92 -3.32 14.52
CA GLY A 165 15.62 -4.45 13.63
C GLY A 165 14.12 -4.63 13.45
N ASP A 166 13.75 -5.86 13.13
CA ASP A 166 12.36 -6.24 12.81
C ASP A 166 11.40 -6.08 14.00
N ILE A 167 10.12 -5.84 13.66
CA ILE A 167 8.99 -5.80 14.59
C ILE A 167 7.97 -6.87 14.20
N TRP A 168 7.60 -7.74 15.14
CA TRP A 168 6.48 -8.68 15.02
C TRP A 168 5.41 -8.37 16.07
N LEU A 169 4.22 -7.97 15.60
CA LEU A 169 3.03 -7.84 16.44
C LEU A 169 2.14 -9.06 16.18
N ARG A 170 2.33 -10.12 16.99
CA ARG A 170 1.72 -11.43 16.70
C ARG A 170 0.31 -11.60 17.22
N ARG A 171 -0.09 -10.75 18.15
CA ARG A 171 -1.37 -10.79 18.85
C ARG A 171 -2.02 -9.42 18.81
N THR A 172 -3.26 -9.37 19.27
CA THR A 172 -4.07 -8.17 19.16
C THR A 172 -3.46 -6.99 19.92
N ILE A 173 -3.40 -5.85 19.24
CA ILE A 173 -3.16 -4.54 19.85
C ILE A 173 -4.53 -3.86 19.99
N ASN A 174 -5.04 -3.76 21.22
CA ASN A 174 -6.40 -3.28 21.48
C ASN A 174 -6.37 -1.89 22.12
N LEU A 175 -6.60 -0.87 21.29
CA LEU A 175 -6.63 0.56 21.56
C LEU A 175 -8.03 1.14 21.30
N ARG A 176 -9.06 0.33 21.47
CA ARG A 176 -10.43 0.73 21.16
C ARG A 176 -11.01 1.67 22.21
N ALA A 177 -11.74 2.71 21.79
CA ALA A 177 -12.59 3.53 22.66
C ALA A 177 -13.64 2.68 23.38
N THR A 178 -14.25 3.14 24.47
CA THR A 178 -15.28 2.36 25.20
C THR A 178 -16.55 3.15 25.50
N VAL A 179 -16.50 4.47 25.38
CA VAL A 179 -17.66 5.37 25.49
C VAL A 179 -18.10 5.87 24.15
N ILE A 180 -19.36 6.27 24.04
CA ILE A 180 -19.99 6.65 22.77
C ILE A 180 -19.25 7.81 22.06
N ASP A 181 -18.80 8.81 22.81
CA ASP A 181 -18.05 9.98 22.31
C ASP A 181 -16.53 9.77 22.35
N GLY A 182 -16.06 8.53 22.52
CA GLY A 182 -14.64 8.22 22.66
C GLY A 182 -14.00 8.01 21.29
N ASP A 183 -12.90 8.74 21.05
CA ASP A 183 -12.07 8.59 19.87
C ASP A 183 -11.17 7.34 19.98
N GLY A 184 -10.81 6.78 18.85
CA GLY A 184 -9.87 5.67 18.76
C GLY A 184 -8.48 6.02 19.32
N GLY A 185 -7.71 5.00 19.71
CA GLY A 185 -6.34 5.20 20.19
C GLY A 185 -5.32 5.39 19.07
N GLU A 186 -4.05 5.50 19.47
CA GLU A 186 -2.93 5.74 18.56
C GLU A 186 -1.90 4.62 18.66
N LEU A 187 -1.48 4.12 17.50
CA LEU A 187 -0.37 3.19 17.36
C LEU A 187 0.64 3.74 16.36
N TRP A 188 1.86 4.00 16.83
CA TRP A 188 3.00 4.34 16.00
C TRP A 188 4.00 3.17 16.01
N VAL A 189 4.34 2.63 14.85
CA VAL A 189 5.32 1.53 14.70
C VAL A 189 6.42 1.96 13.75
N GLU A 190 7.67 1.82 14.16
CA GLU A 190 8.82 2.20 13.35
C GLU A 190 9.95 1.17 13.43
N SER A 191 10.34 0.60 12.29
CA SER A 191 11.57 -0.21 12.18
C SER A 191 12.63 0.53 11.38
N GLY A 192 13.73 0.92 12.05
CA GLY A 192 14.74 1.80 11.47
C GLY A 192 15.68 1.13 10.46
N THR A 193 15.86 -0.19 10.52
CA THR A 193 16.65 -0.97 9.53
C THR A 193 15.98 -2.28 9.10
N GLY A 194 14.91 -2.68 9.78
CA GLY A 194 14.23 -3.95 9.57
C GLY A 194 12.83 -3.78 8.99
N SER A 195 12.05 -4.84 9.14
CA SER A 195 10.70 -4.99 8.58
C SER A 195 9.63 -5.01 9.67
N VAL A 196 8.38 -4.76 9.30
CA VAL A 196 7.24 -4.80 10.24
C VAL A 196 6.25 -5.90 9.84
N HIS A 197 5.84 -6.73 10.80
CA HIS A 197 4.82 -7.76 10.62
C HIS A 197 3.65 -7.54 11.58
N ILE A 198 2.46 -7.32 11.03
CA ILE A 198 1.17 -7.26 11.74
C ILE A 198 0.46 -8.61 11.55
N GLU A 199 0.79 -9.59 12.40
CA GLU A 199 0.16 -10.91 12.36
C GLU A 199 -1.09 -10.98 13.25
N GLY A 200 -1.15 -10.17 14.31
CA GLY A 200 -2.32 -9.95 15.14
C GLY A 200 -3.05 -8.66 14.77
N GLY A 201 -4.38 -8.65 14.85
CA GLY A 201 -5.16 -7.46 14.47
C GLY A 201 -4.92 -6.25 15.37
N VAL A 202 -4.97 -5.05 14.79
CA VAL A 202 -4.95 -3.78 15.52
C VAL A 202 -6.38 -3.23 15.57
N ASP A 203 -6.89 -2.93 16.76
CA ASP A 203 -8.20 -2.32 16.94
C ASP A 203 -8.01 -1.00 17.68
N ALA A 204 -7.95 0.08 16.92
CA ALA A 204 -7.92 1.46 17.39
C ALA A 204 -9.23 2.17 17.03
N SER A 205 -10.35 1.45 16.98
CA SER A 205 -11.63 2.02 16.58
C SER A 205 -12.22 2.97 17.63
N GLY A 206 -12.89 4.00 17.14
CA GLY A 206 -13.75 4.89 17.92
C GLY A 206 -15.08 4.23 18.31
N ARG A 207 -16.04 5.05 18.72
CA ARG A 207 -17.44 4.65 18.96
C ARG A 207 -18.39 5.58 18.21
N SER A 208 -19.70 5.46 18.47
CA SER A 208 -20.74 6.02 17.59
C SER A 208 -20.69 7.54 17.40
N ALA A 209 -20.17 8.30 18.34
CA ALA A 209 -19.95 9.74 18.15
C ALA A 209 -18.47 10.05 17.92
N GLY A 210 -17.54 9.34 18.56
CA GLY A 210 -16.10 9.60 18.45
C GLY A 210 -15.51 9.36 17.05
N ALA A 211 -14.36 9.97 16.78
CA ALA A 211 -13.57 9.75 15.57
C ALA A 211 -12.83 8.41 15.63
N GLY A 212 -12.35 7.95 14.47
CA GLY A 212 -11.42 6.83 14.38
C GLY A 212 -10.07 7.10 15.05
N GLY A 213 -9.28 6.05 15.22
CA GLY A 213 -7.90 6.15 15.73
C GLY A 213 -6.88 6.43 14.64
N ASN A 214 -5.60 6.43 15.02
CA ASN A 214 -4.48 6.54 14.07
C ASN A 214 -3.55 5.33 14.21
N VAL A 215 -3.24 4.69 13.09
CA VAL A 215 -2.21 3.65 13.00
C VAL A 215 -1.21 4.06 11.93
N THR A 216 0.01 4.39 12.35
CA THR A 216 1.13 4.71 11.47
C THR A 216 2.19 3.61 11.57
N ILE A 217 2.64 3.09 10.43
CA ILE A 217 3.66 2.05 10.31
C ILE A 217 4.74 2.53 9.34
N SER A 218 5.98 2.62 9.81
CA SER A 218 7.15 2.89 8.98
C SER A 218 8.16 1.76 9.11
N SER A 219 8.72 1.30 7.99
CA SER A 219 9.81 0.32 8.00
C SER A 219 10.86 0.63 6.93
N ALA A 220 12.13 0.41 7.23
CA ALA A 220 13.19 0.46 6.22
C ALA A 220 13.17 -0.77 5.29
N GLY A 221 12.62 -1.89 5.78
CA GLY A 221 12.46 -3.14 5.07
C GLY A 221 11.07 -3.30 4.43
N ASP A 222 10.53 -4.51 4.54
CA ASP A 222 9.21 -4.85 4.02
C ASP A 222 8.15 -4.68 5.14
N THR A 223 6.89 -4.41 4.78
CA THR A 223 5.75 -4.42 5.71
C THR A 223 4.74 -5.50 5.32
N TRP A 224 4.37 -6.37 6.27
CA TRP A 224 3.34 -7.39 6.10
C TRP A 224 2.13 -7.14 7.00
N VAL A 225 0.96 -6.91 6.41
CA VAL A 225 -0.31 -6.82 7.12
C VAL A 225 -1.12 -8.09 6.86
N VAL A 226 -1.02 -9.04 7.79
CA VAL A 226 -1.65 -10.37 7.69
C VAL A 226 -2.99 -10.42 8.42
N SER A 227 -3.20 -9.53 9.38
CA SER A 227 -4.46 -9.37 10.14
C SER A 227 -5.00 -7.95 10.02
N SER A 228 -6.28 -7.79 10.35
CA SER A 228 -6.98 -6.52 10.16
C SER A 228 -6.42 -5.37 11.01
N ILE A 229 -6.39 -4.17 10.43
CA ILE A 229 -6.20 -2.90 11.13
C ILE A 229 -7.54 -2.16 11.08
N ASP A 230 -8.13 -1.89 12.25
CA ASP A 230 -9.44 -1.24 12.40
C ASP A 230 -9.29 0.08 13.14
N VAL A 231 -9.42 1.18 12.40
CA VAL A 231 -9.44 2.56 12.89
C VAL A 231 -10.80 3.21 12.63
N ARG A 232 -11.87 2.43 12.41
CA ARG A 232 -13.19 3.00 12.11
C ARG A 232 -13.68 3.92 13.23
N GLY A 233 -14.38 4.97 12.85
CA GLY A 233 -15.01 5.90 13.79
C GLY A 233 -16.52 5.96 13.66
N GLY A 234 -17.13 6.96 14.29
CA GLY A 234 -18.55 7.25 14.28
C GLY A 234 -18.86 8.57 13.58
N ASP A 235 -19.70 9.40 14.21
CA ASP A 235 -20.20 10.65 13.65
C ASP A 235 -19.10 11.68 13.32
N PHE A 236 -17.96 11.65 14.02
CA PHE A 236 -16.80 12.49 13.70
C PHE A 236 -15.88 11.92 12.61
N GLY A 237 -16.27 10.81 11.98
CA GLY A 237 -15.60 10.23 10.83
C GLY A 237 -14.64 9.11 11.16
N GLY A 238 -14.08 8.52 10.10
CA GLY A 238 -13.07 7.48 10.14
C GLY A 238 -11.74 7.90 10.74
N GLY A 239 -10.83 6.93 10.84
CA GLY A 239 -9.47 7.13 11.35
C GLY A 239 -8.44 7.19 10.22
N LEU A 240 -7.16 7.13 10.58
CA LEU A 240 -6.05 7.13 9.64
C LEU A 240 -5.25 5.84 9.74
N ILE A 241 -4.96 5.24 8.58
CA ILE A 241 -3.99 4.15 8.43
C ILE A 241 -2.92 4.65 7.46
N ASP A 242 -1.68 4.74 7.92
CA ASP A 242 -0.54 5.15 7.09
C ASP A 242 0.56 4.09 7.18
N ILE A 243 0.98 3.58 6.02
CA ILE A 243 1.98 2.52 5.90
C ILE A 243 3.03 2.96 4.90
N ASP A 244 4.27 3.12 5.38
CA ASP A 244 5.44 3.44 4.58
C ASP A 244 6.49 2.31 4.72
N ALA A 245 6.96 1.77 3.60
CA ALA A 245 8.01 0.77 3.57
C ALA A 245 9.11 1.12 2.56
N GLY A 246 10.36 1.08 3.00
CA GLY A 246 11.55 1.25 2.16
C GLY A 246 11.78 0.10 1.17
N ARG A 247 10.95 -0.97 1.23
CA ARG A 247 10.92 -2.05 0.24
C ARG A 247 9.48 -2.38 -0.17
N ASP A 248 8.94 -3.54 0.18
CA ASP A 248 7.60 -3.98 -0.27
C ASP A 248 6.54 -3.82 0.82
N VAL A 249 5.31 -3.51 0.44
CA VAL A 249 4.12 -3.68 1.29
C VAL A 249 3.28 -4.83 0.78
N ARG A 250 2.94 -5.77 1.66
CA ARG A 250 2.00 -6.86 1.38
C ARG A 250 0.82 -6.82 2.34
N VAL A 251 -0.38 -6.63 1.79
CA VAL A 251 -1.65 -6.62 2.54
C VAL A 251 -2.44 -7.87 2.19
N SER A 252 -2.76 -8.67 3.20
CA SER A 252 -3.54 -9.90 3.06
C SER A 252 -4.85 -9.89 3.85
N SER A 253 -5.17 -8.78 4.53
CA SER A 253 -6.36 -8.62 5.36
C SER A 253 -6.90 -7.19 5.31
N ALA A 254 -7.91 -6.88 6.12
CA ALA A 254 -8.66 -5.64 6.04
C ALA A 254 -7.94 -4.43 6.65
N LEU A 255 -7.97 -3.29 5.96
CA LEU A 255 -7.63 -1.95 6.44
C LEU A 255 -8.93 -1.16 6.52
N LEU A 256 -9.46 -0.97 7.73
CA LEU A 256 -10.79 -0.43 7.95
C LEU A 256 -10.71 0.96 8.58
N ALA A 257 -11.09 1.98 7.82
CA ALA A 257 -11.13 3.37 8.23
C ALA A 257 -12.49 4.05 7.95
N ALA A 258 -13.54 3.30 7.64
CA ALA A 258 -14.90 3.83 7.48
C ALA A 258 -15.49 4.54 8.72
N SER A 259 -16.50 5.37 8.50
CA SER A 259 -17.42 5.81 9.55
C SER A 259 -18.56 4.81 9.74
N THR A 260 -18.98 4.62 11.00
CA THR A 260 -20.00 3.62 11.39
C THR A 260 -21.24 4.22 12.06
N ALA A 261 -21.34 5.55 12.13
CA ALA A 261 -22.48 6.22 12.74
C ALA A 261 -22.67 7.66 12.26
N GLY A 262 -23.90 8.15 12.41
CA GLY A 262 -24.24 9.55 12.14
C GLY A 262 -24.02 9.96 10.69
N THR A 263 -23.38 11.10 10.49
CA THR A 263 -23.02 11.70 9.20
C THR A 263 -21.50 11.73 9.00
N GLY A 264 -20.75 10.87 9.69
CA GLY A 264 -19.30 10.87 9.64
C GLY A 264 -18.79 10.43 8.28
N SER A 265 -17.78 11.13 7.76
CA SER A 265 -17.08 10.75 6.55
C SER A 265 -16.13 9.58 6.79
N GLY A 266 -15.78 8.86 5.73
CA GLY A 266 -14.69 7.89 5.75
C GLY A 266 -13.37 8.52 6.17
N GLY A 267 -12.48 7.68 6.67
CA GLY A 267 -11.11 8.05 7.01
C GLY A 267 -10.15 7.82 5.84
N ASP A 268 -8.86 7.86 6.14
CA ASP A 268 -7.81 7.83 5.12
C ASP A 268 -6.96 6.57 5.24
N VAL A 269 -6.64 5.97 4.09
CA VAL A 269 -5.69 4.86 4.00
C VAL A 269 -4.59 5.17 2.98
N THR A 270 -3.36 5.29 3.47
CA THR A 270 -2.17 5.50 2.65
C THR A 270 -1.27 4.28 2.74
N VAL A 271 -0.83 3.77 1.59
CA VAL A 271 0.15 2.69 1.49
C VAL A 271 1.22 3.06 0.49
N ILE A 272 2.44 3.22 0.96
CA ILE A 272 3.60 3.59 0.17
C ILE A 272 4.66 2.51 0.30
N ALA A 273 5.19 2.06 -0.84
CA ALA A 273 6.31 1.15 -0.93
C ALA A 273 7.33 1.70 -1.92
N ASP A 274 8.61 1.81 -1.54
CA ASP A 274 9.69 2.18 -2.46
C ASP A 274 9.86 1.17 -3.61
N ARG A 275 9.42 -0.09 -3.39
CA ARG A 275 9.34 -1.14 -4.41
C ARG A 275 7.90 -1.56 -4.64
N ASP A 276 7.45 -2.70 -4.14
CA ASP A 276 6.22 -3.31 -4.61
C ASP A 276 5.07 -3.18 -3.61
N VAL A 277 3.85 -2.93 -4.10
CA VAL A 277 2.61 -3.06 -3.32
C VAL A 277 1.85 -4.29 -3.81
N ILE A 278 1.56 -5.22 -2.89
CA ILE A 278 0.90 -6.49 -3.18
C ILE A 278 -0.35 -6.62 -2.31
N LEU A 279 -1.52 -6.57 -2.94
CA LEU A 279 -2.82 -6.83 -2.32
C LEU A 279 -3.25 -8.27 -2.63
N ASP A 280 -3.19 -9.15 -1.64
CA ASP A 280 -3.64 -10.54 -1.77
C ASP A 280 -5.16 -10.67 -1.69
N GLY A 281 -5.68 -11.86 -1.98
CA GLY A 281 -7.12 -12.10 -2.06
C GLY A 281 -7.95 -11.94 -0.77
N GLY A 282 -7.32 -11.64 0.37
CA GLY A 282 -8.01 -11.28 1.61
C GLY A 282 -7.99 -9.77 1.92
N ALA A 283 -7.36 -8.95 1.08
CA ALA A 283 -7.28 -7.51 1.30
C ALA A 283 -8.63 -6.83 1.02
N GLU A 284 -9.05 -6.02 1.98
CA GLU A 284 -10.22 -5.16 1.92
C GLU A 284 -9.78 -3.79 2.45
N ILE A 285 -9.99 -2.71 1.69
CA ILE A 285 -9.66 -1.36 2.14
C ILE A 285 -10.96 -0.56 2.15
N ASP A 286 -11.42 -0.16 3.32
CA ASP A 286 -12.74 0.43 3.52
C ASP A 286 -12.63 1.80 4.17
N THR A 287 -12.97 2.83 3.40
CA THR A 287 -13.05 4.24 3.77
C THR A 287 -14.47 4.77 3.52
N ASP A 288 -15.51 3.96 3.72
CA ASP A 288 -16.88 4.41 3.48
C ASP A 288 -17.34 5.53 4.43
N GLY A 289 -18.11 6.46 3.88
CA GLY A 289 -18.91 7.43 4.62
C GLY A 289 -20.19 6.79 5.18
N HIS A 290 -20.64 7.27 6.34
CA HIS A 290 -21.79 6.66 6.99
C HIS A 290 -23.14 7.18 6.47
N LEU A 291 -24.11 6.27 6.38
CA LEU A 291 -25.50 6.59 6.01
C LEU A 291 -26.22 7.35 7.13
N SER A 292 -26.98 8.38 6.77
CA SER A 292 -27.77 9.10 7.76
C SER A 292 -29.15 8.50 7.95
N ALA A 293 -29.40 7.93 9.12
CA ALA A 293 -30.72 7.43 9.48
C ALA A 293 -31.80 8.54 9.51
N ALA A 294 -31.39 9.80 9.67
CA ALA A 294 -32.27 10.97 9.63
C ALA A 294 -32.54 11.47 8.20
N GLY A 295 -31.78 11.01 7.20
CA GLY A 295 -32.05 11.20 5.78
C GLY A 295 -31.88 12.63 5.26
N VAL A 296 -31.03 13.45 5.88
CA VAL A 296 -30.80 14.85 5.44
C VAL A 296 -29.38 15.10 4.92
N PHE A 297 -28.36 14.63 5.63
CA PHE A 297 -26.94 14.72 5.26
C PHE A 297 -26.26 13.42 5.66
N ALA A 298 -25.36 12.90 4.84
CA ALA A 298 -24.56 11.72 5.08
C ALA A 298 -23.06 12.02 4.95
N GLY A 299 -22.23 11.06 5.38
CA GLY A 299 -20.79 11.20 5.26
C GLY A 299 -20.29 10.92 3.87
N ASP A 300 -19.22 11.59 3.47
CA ASP A 300 -18.50 11.31 2.23
C ASP A 300 -17.58 10.09 2.39
N GLY A 301 -17.29 9.38 1.31
CA GLY A 301 -16.21 8.41 1.28
C GLY A 301 -14.85 9.09 1.48
N GLY A 302 -13.93 8.40 2.14
CA GLY A 302 -12.57 8.88 2.42
C GLY A 302 -11.55 8.41 1.40
N ASP A 303 -10.31 8.89 1.53
CA ASP A 303 -9.29 8.74 0.52
C ASP A 303 -8.46 7.47 0.69
N GLN A 304 -8.08 6.86 -0.44
CA GLN A 304 -7.20 5.69 -0.51
C GLN A 304 -6.08 5.96 -1.50
N ASP A 305 -4.86 6.07 -1.01
CA ASP A 305 -3.67 6.35 -1.82
C ASP A 305 -2.66 5.19 -1.72
N LEU A 306 -2.52 4.41 -2.80
CA LEU A 306 -1.57 3.31 -2.88
C LEU A 306 -0.50 3.62 -3.91
N THR A 307 0.76 3.72 -3.47
CA THR A 307 1.90 4.04 -4.33
C THR A 307 3.01 2.99 -4.21
N ALA A 308 3.42 2.43 -5.35
CA ALA A 308 4.56 1.52 -5.47
C ALA A 308 5.64 2.16 -6.35
N GLY A 309 6.90 2.25 -5.89
CA GLY A 309 8.02 2.68 -6.74
C GLY A 309 8.35 1.66 -7.85
N GLY A 310 8.10 0.37 -7.57
CA GLY A 310 8.13 -0.77 -8.47
C GLY A 310 6.72 -1.15 -8.93
N VAL A 311 6.31 -2.39 -8.72
CA VAL A 311 5.09 -3.00 -9.25
C VAL A 311 3.94 -2.89 -8.24
N LEU A 312 2.73 -2.59 -8.73
CA LEU A 312 1.48 -2.73 -7.96
C LEU A 312 0.65 -3.91 -8.48
N THR A 313 0.34 -4.87 -7.61
CA THR A 313 -0.55 -6.00 -7.96
C THR A 313 -1.70 -6.15 -6.98
N ALA A 314 -2.90 -6.35 -7.50
CA ALA A 314 -4.09 -6.68 -6.72
C ALA A 314 -4.77 -7.94 -7.25
N ALA A 315 -5.03 -8.90 -6.35
CA ALA A 315 -5.76 -10.13 -6.65
C ALA A 315 -7.24 -9.87 -6.97
N SER A 316 -7.91 -10.86 -7.58
CA SER A 316 -9.29 -10.70 -8.06
C SER A 316 -10.37 -10.59 -6.99
N THR A 317 -10.04 -10.95 -5.75
CA THR A 317 -10.95 -10.85 -4.60
C THR A 317 -10.64 -9.65 -3.73
N VAL A 318 -9.67 -8.81 -4.13
CA VAL A 318 -9.41 -7.52 -3.47
C VAL A 318 -10.60 -6.61 -3.66
N VAL A 319 -11.00 -5.93 -2.60
CA VAL A 319 -12.06 -4.94 -2.64
C VAL A 319 -11.59 -3.66 -1.96
N MET A 320 -11.85 -2.52 -2.60
CA MET A 320 -11.53 -1.20 -2.08
C MET A 320 -12.79 -0.33 -2.20
N HIS A 321 -13.26 0.19 -1.07
CA HIS A 321 -14.50 0.95 -0.92
C HIS A 321 -14.22 2.34 -0.35
N GLY A 322 -14.54 3.38 -1.10
CA GLY A 322 -14.62 4.77 -0.65
C GLY A 322 -15.98 5.34 -1.03
N ASP A 323 -17.06 4.65 -0.67
CA ASP A 323 -18.42 5.05 -1.02
C ASP A 323 -18.94 6.15 -0.10
N GLY A 324 -19.70 7.08 -0.68
CA GLY A 324 -20.47 8.07 0.06
C GLY A 324 -21.72 7.45 0.70
N GLY A 325 -22.03 7.88 1.92
CA GLY A 325 -23.23 7.48 2.63
C GLY A 325 -24.51 8.03 1.98
N ALA A 326 -25.61 7.28 2.06
CA ALA A 326 -26.91 7.79 1.64
C ALA A 326 -27.49 8.80 2.66
N PRO A 327 -28.15 9.90 2.21
CA PRO A 327 -28.63 10.09 0.84
C PRO A 327 -27.73 10.90 -0.10
N ASP A 328 -26.75 11.65 0.39
CA ASP A 328 -26.08 12.72 -0.35
C ASP A 328 -24.55 12.73 -0.24
N GLY A 329 -23.97 11.74 0.45
CA GLY A 329 -22.52 11.61 0.57
C GLY A 329 -21.85 11.42 -0.80
N PHE A 330 -20.69 12.03 -0.98
CA PHE A 330 -19.90 11.88 -2.19
C PHE A 330 -19.00 10.66 -2.08
N GLY A 331 -18.71 10.02 -3.22
CA GLY A 331 -17.64 9.03 -3.25
C GLY A 331 -16.27 9.68 -2.99
N GLY A 332 -15.37 8.94 -2.35
CA GLY A 332 -14.01 9.37 -2.05
C GLY A 332 -13.07 9.30 -3.25
N ARG A 333 -11.78 9.54 -3.00
CA ARG A 333 -10.72 9.37 -3.99
C ARG A 333 -10.00 8.06 -3.80
N LEU A 334 -9.94 7.24 -4.85
CA LEU A 334 -9.11 6.03 -4.87
C LEU A 334 -8.02 6.17 -5.92
N SER A 335 -6.77 6.16 -5.47
CA SER A 335 -5.58 6.37 -6.28
C SER A 335 -4.65 5.16 -6.21
N LEU A 336 -4.31 4.61 -7.38
CA LEU A 336 -3.31 3.56 -7.52
C LEU A 336 -2.18 4.05 -8.42
N ALA A 337 -0.96 4.12 -7.89
CA ALA A 337 0.22 4.55 -8.63
C ALA A 337 1.33 3.50 -8.57
N SER A 338 1.96 3.24 -9.72
CA SER A 338 3.10 2.34 -9.84
C SER A 338 4.18 2.98 -10.71
N GLY A 339 5.43 2.99 -10.25
CA GLY A 339 6.58 3.39 -11.06
C GLY A 339 6.92 2.36 -12.13
N GLY A 340 6.53 1.11 -11.94
CA GLY A 340 6.62 0.01 -12.91
C GLY A 340 5.25 -0.44 -13.43
N ASN A 341 5.06 -1.76 -13.48
CA ASN A 341 3.83 -2.36 -13.99
C ASN A 341 2.71 -2.32 -12.93
N LEU A 342 1.47 -2.08 -13.38
CA LEU A 342 0.28 -2.14 -12.55
C LEU A 342 -0.67 -3.22 -13.08
N ARG A 343 -1.03 -4.18 -12.23
CA ARG A 343 -2.09 -5.15 -12.52
C ARG A 343 -3.15 -5.10 -11.42
N PHE A 344 -4.36 -4.70 -11.78
CA PHE A 344 -5.51 -4.71 -10.88
C PHE A 344 -6.58 -5.69 -11.35
N ALA A 345 -6.98 -6.62 -10.48
CA ALA A 345 -8.01 -7.62 -10.80
C ALA A 345 -9.27 -7.57 -9.92
N GLY A 346 -9.26 -6.74 -8.87
CA GLY A 346 -10.33 -6.64 -7.88
C GLY A 346 -11.40 -5.60 -8.20
N THR A 347 -12.01 -5.05 -7.16
CA THR A 347 -13.04 -4.00 -7.24
C THR A 347 -12.56 -2.70 -6.60
N LEU A 348 -12.77 -1.57 -7.27
CA LEU A 348 -12.69 -0.21 -6.75
C LEU A 348 -14.09 0.41 -6.79
N ASP A 349 -14.70 0.67 -5.64
CA ASP A 349 -15.98 1.36 -5.54
C ASP A 349 -15.75 2.76 -4.90
N ALA A 350 -16.13 3.80 -5.64
CA ALA A 350 -16.06 5.22 -5.30
C ALA A 350 -17.45 5.86 -5.45
N ARG A 351 -18.52 5.18 -5.03
CA ARG A 351 -19.88 5.53 -5.42
C ARG A 351 -20.40 6.69 -4.59
N GLY A 352 -21.25 7.52 -5.19
CA GLY A 352 -22.05 8.48 -4.45
C GLY A 352 -23.16 7.78 -3.66
N GLY A 353 -23.56 8.37 -2.55
CA GLY A 353 -24.72 7.96 -1.77
C GLY A 353 -26.03 8.00 -2.57
N ALA A 354 -26.90 7.04 -2.32
CA ALA A 354 -28.18 6.93 -3.03
C ALA A 354 -29.10 8.13 -2.75
N GLY A 355 -29.53 8.83 -3.80
CA GLY A 355 -30.46 9.96 -3.76
C GLY A 355 -29.87 11.21 -4.39
N GLN A 356 -28.82 11.77 -3.79
CA GLN A 356 -28.16 13.01 -4.20
C GLN A 356 -26.63 12.91 -4.20
N GLY A 357 -26.05 11.74 -3.92
CA GLY A 357 -24.61 11.57 -3.91
C GLY A 357 -24.01 11.71 -5.30
N ILE A 358 -22.79 12.22 -5.34
CA ILE A 358 -21.96 12.33 -6.54
C ILE A 358 -20.90 11.22 -6.46
N GLY A 359 -20.67 10.54 -7.57
CA GLY A 359 -19.57 9.57 -7.66
C GLY A 359 -18.21 10.24 -7.41
N GLY A 360 -17.31 9.50 -6.79
CA GLY A 360 -15.95 9.92 -6.47
C GLY A 360 -15.00 9.88 -7.67
N SER A 361 -13.71 9.85 -7.39
CA SER A 361 -12.66 9.81 -8.41
C SER A 361 -11.78 8.59 -8.26
N ILE A 362 -11.58 7.87 -9.36
CA ILE A 362 -10.65 6.75 -9.46
C ILE A 362 -9.48 7.19 -10.35
N ASP A 363 -8.28 7.29 -9.79
CA ASP A 363 -7.05 7.64 -10.49
C ASP A 363 -6.12 6.42 -10.54
N ILE A 364 -5.69 6.00 -11.72
CA ILE A 364 -4.74 4.88 -11.88
C ILE A 364 -3.59 5.31 -12.77
N SER A 365 -2.36 5.17 -12.31
CA SER A 365 -1.17 5.47 -13.09
C SER A 365 -0.12 4.36 -13.04
N ALA A 366 0.53 4.10 -14.16
CA ALA A 366 1.63 3.15 -14.27
C ALA A 366 2.78 3.72 -15.11
N GLY A 367 4.01 3.60 -14.61
CA GLY A 367 5.24 3.89 -15.36
C GLY A 367 5.58 2.82 -16.40
N GLY A 368 4.99 1.63 -16.27
CA GLY A 368 5.10 0.53 -17.23
C GLY A 368 3.75 0.10 -17.80
N ARG A 369 3.55 -1.21 -17.93
CA ARG A 369 2.31 -1.82 -18.41
C ARG A 369 1.20 -1.65 -17.37
N LEU A 370 0.04 -1.21 -17.83
CA LEU A 370 -1.19 -1.13 -17.05
C LEU A 370 -2.17 -2.22 -17.51
N GLU A 371 -2.66 -3.03 -16.57
CA GLU A 371 -3.67 -4.05 -16.84
C GLU A 371 -4.79 -4.03 -15.80
N LEU A 372 -5.98 -3.63 -16.24
CA LEU A 372 -7.24 -3.93 -15.57
C LEU A 372 -7.72 -5.30 -16.07
N ALA A 373 -7.70 -6.30 -15.21
CA ALA A 373 -8.03 -7.68 -15.60
C ALA A 373 -9.50 -7.81 -16.05
N ALA A 374 -9.84 -8.86 -16.80
CA ALA A 374 -11.19 -9.05 -17.33
C ALA A 374 -12.32 -9.09 -16.28
N GLY A 375 -11.99 -9.44 -15.03
CA GLY A 375 -12.94 -9.46 -13.91
C GLY A 375 -12.91 -8.22 -13.02
N SER A 376 -12.04 -7.24 -13.29
CA SER A 376 -11.94 -6.06 -12.44
C SER A 376 -13.14 -5.15 -12.63
N ARG A 377 -13.53 -4.43 -11.58
CA ARG A 377 -14.61 -3.45 -11.61
C ARG A 377 -14.16 -2.14 -10.99
N LEU A 378 -14.36 -1.05 -11.72
CA LEU A 378 -14.22 0.32 -11.26
C LEU A 378 -15.62 0.94 -11.33
N ASP A 379 -16.14 1.39 -10.20
CA ASP A 379 -17.47 1.98 -10.09
C ASP A 379 -17.39 3.32 -9.34
N ALA A 380 -17.49 4.41 -10.08
CA ALA A 380 -17.64 5.75 -9.55
C ALA A 380 -19.02 6.31 -9.93
N THR A 381 -20.06 5.48 -9.87
CA THR A 381 -21.43 5.92 -10.14
C THR A 381 -21.96 6.86 -9.06
N GLY A 382 -22.95 7.68 -9.39
CA GLY A 382 -23.67 8.48 -8.40
C GLY A 382 -25.06 8.85 -8.87
N ASP A 383 -25.95 9.17 -7.94
CA ASP A 383 -27.35 9.44 -8.24
C ASP A 383 -27.59 10.87 -8.75
N ALA A 384 -26.91 11.87 -8.14
CA ALA A 384 -26.97 13.25 -8.62
C ALA A 384 -26.02 13.48 -9.80
N ALA A 385 -24.82 12.91 -9.73
CA ALA A 385 -23.86 12.95 -10.82
C ALA A 385 -22.94 11.72 -10.76
N GLY A 386 -22.52 11.25 -11.93
CA GLY A 386 -21.44 10.29 -12.05
C GLY A 386 -20.10 10.91 -11.67
N GLY A 387 -19.16 10.08 -11.24
CA GLY A 387 -17.81 10.46 -10.86
C GLY A 387 -16.83 10.52 -12.04
N ALA A 388 -15.55 10.34 -11.73
CA ALA A 388 -14.48 10.37 -12.70
C ALA A 388 -13.59 9.12 -12.62
N ALA A 389 -13.09 8.68 -13.78
CA ALA A 389 -12.03 7.69 -13.88
C ALA A 389 -10.90 8.21 -14.79
N THR A 390 -9.70 8.38 -14.23
CA THR A 390 -8.49 8.77 -14.95
C THR A 390 -7.50 7.61 -14.95
N ILE A 391 -7.06 7.20 -16.13
CA ILE A 391 -6.15 6.05 -16.30
C ILE A 391 -4.99 6.45 -17.19
N ASP A 392 -3.79 6.49 -16.64
CA ASP A 392 -2.57 6.91 -17.34
C ASP A 392 -1.53 5.76 -17.35
N GLY A 393 -1.32 5.16 -18.52
CA GLY A 393 -0.27 4.16 -18.75
C GLY A 393 0.88 4.71 -19.56
N SER A 394 2.10 4.65 -19.04
CA SER A 394 3.30 5.13 -19.75
C SER A 394 3.81 4.14 -20.80
N ALA A 395 3.27 2.92 -20.83
CA ALA A 395 3.51 1.94 -21.88
C ALA A 395 2.17 1.39 -22.40
N TYR A 396 2.00 0.06 -22.38
CA TYR A 396 0.81 -0.63 -22.86
C TYR A 396 -0.32 -0.65 -21.82
N SER A 397 -1.55 -0.35 -22.25
CA SER A 397 -2.74 -0.35 -21.38
C SER A 397 -3.79 -1.35 -21.85
N ILE A 398 -4.12 -2.34 -21.00
CA ILE A 398 -5.29 -3.22 -21.18
C ILE A 398 -6.40 -2.82 -20.22
N LEU A 399 -7.56 -2.48 -20.78
CA LEU A 399 -8.80 -2.26 -20.04
C LEU A 399 -9.73 -3.46 -20.25
N GLY A 400 -9.49 -4.54 -19.51
CA GLY A 400 -10.25 -5.79 -19.64
C GLY A 400 -11.54 -5.82 -18.82
N GLY A 401 -11.60 -5.06 -17.73
CA GLY A 401 -12.73 -5.05 -16.78
C GLY A 401 -13.82 -4.05 -17.12
N THR A 402 -14.65 -3.72 -16.12
CA THR A 402 -15.70 -2.69 -16.25
C THR A 402 -15.30 -1.40 -15.59
N ILE A 403 -15.56 -0.27 -16.27
CA ILE A 403 -15.46 1.09 -15.72
C ILE A 403 -16.85 1.70 -15.83
N ASP A 404 -17.46 2.10 -14.72
CA ASP A 404 -18.77 2.74 -14.69
C ASP A 404 -18.70 4.07 -13.94
N VAL A 405 -18.96 5.16 -14.64
CA VAL A 405 -19.05 6.52 -14.09
C VAL A 405 -20.44 7.11 -14.33
N SER A 406 -21.45 6.25 -14.48
CA SER A 406 -22.80 6.68 -14.84
C SER A 406 -23.59 7.29 -13.69
N SER A 407 -24.66 7.98 -14.07
CA SER A 407 -25.75 8.34 -13.17
C SER A 407 -27.12 7.93 -13.74
N PRO A 408 -28.16 7.82 -12.90
CA PRO A 408 -29.53 7.57 -13.33
C PRO A 408 -30.14 8.68 -14.18
N ALA A 409 -31.36 8.42 -14.68
CA ALA A 409 -32.15 9.40 -15.43
C ALA A 409 -32.49 10.62 -14.55
N GLY A 410 -31.82 11.75 -14.83
CA GLY A 410 -31.94 13.00 -14.08
C GLY A 410 -30.62 13.47 -13.48
N GLY A 411 -29.69 12.55 -13.24
CA GLY A 411 -28.33 12.84 -12.79
C GLY A 411 -27.41 13.28 -13.93
N SER A 412 -26.40 14.08 -13.60
CA SER A 412 -25.38 14.50 -14.54
C SER A 412 -24.42 13.35 -14.87
N PRO A 413 -24.00 13.19 -16.13
CA PRO A 413 -23.04 12.13 -16.49
C PRO A 413 -21.64 12.42 -15.91
N GLY A 414 -20.85 11.36 -15.73
CA GLY A 414 -19.46 11.45 -15.25
C GLY A 414 -18.45 11.69 -16.37
N GLU A 415 -17.19 11.34 -16.10
CA GLU A 415 -16.08 11.46 -17.05
C GLU A 415 -15.13 10.26 -17.00
N VAL A 416 -14.68 9.80 -18.17
CA VAL A 416 -13.58 8.84 -18.29
C VAL A 416 -12.50 9.44 -19.18
N ARG A 417 -11.26 9.43 -18.69
CA ARG A 417 -10.07 9.76 -19.47
C ARG A 417 -9.07 8.63 -19.37
N VAL A 418 -8.61 8.15 -20.52
CA VAL A 418 -7.57 7.13 -20.63
C VAL A 418 -6.47 7.66 -21.53
N VAL A 419 -5.23 7.62 -21.06
CA VAL A 419 -4.05 7.89 -21.86
C VAL A 419 -3.13 6.68 -21.79
N ALA A 420 -2.76 6.14 -22.95
CA ALA A 420 -1.73 5.14 -23.09
C ALA A 420 -0.63 5.72 -24.00
N ALA A 421 0.59 5.87 -23.49
CA ALA A 421 1.69 6.31 -24.33
C ALA A 421 2.08 5.23 -25.36
N GLY A 422 1.92 3.95 -25.00
CA GLY A 422 1.99 2.80 -25.91
C GLY A 422 0.61 2.37 -26.43
N ASP A 423 0.48 1.10 -26.84
CA ASP A 423 -0.79 0.61 -27.37
C ASP A 423 -1.86 0.49 -26.27
N GLY A 424 -3.10 0.82 -26.63
CA GLY A 424 -4.27 0.73 -25.78
C GLY A 424 -5.25 -0.30 -26.30
N VAL A 425 -5.70 -1.20 -25.44
CA VAL A 425 -6.72 -2.20 -25.75
C VAL A 425 -7.90 -2.10 -24.79
N VAL A 426 -9.09 -1.88 -25.35
CA VAL A 426 -10.35 -1.96 -24.62
C VAL A 426 -10.95 -3.35 -24.86
N GLY A 427 -10.81 -4.22 -23.86
CA GLY A 427 -11.33 -5.59 -23.87
C GLY A 427 -12.64 -5.75 -23.09
N GLY A 428 -12.92 -4.86 -22.14
CA GLY A 428 -14.12 -4.83 -21.31
C GLY A 428 -15.05 -3.66 -21.63
N THR A 429 -15.80 -3.19 -20.62
CA THR A 429 -16.85 -2.19 -20.80
C THR A 429 -16.51 -0.87 -20.11
N ILE A 430 -16.67 0.25 -20.82
CA ILE A 430 -16.60 1.59 -20.26
C ILE A 430 -17.97 2.24 -20.43
N SER A 431 -18.62 2.60 -19.31
CA SER A 431 -19.98 3.12 -19.27
C SER A 431 -20.02 4.53 -18.68
N ASN A 432 -20.68 5.44 -19.39
CA ASN A 432 -20.99 6.78 -18.92
C ASN A 432 -22.43 7.13 -19.33
N GLY A 433 -23.33 7.12 -18.35
CA GLY A 433 -24.75 7.41 -18.51
C GLY A 433 -25.16 8.61 -17.65
N GLY A 434 -26.34 9.15 -17.93
CA GLY A 434 -26.90 10.31 -17.23
C GLY A 434 -27.84 11.08 -18.13
N ALA A 435 -28.83 11.76 -17.55
CA ALA A 435 -29.81 12.57 -18.31
C ALA A 435 -30.02 13.98 -17.74
N GLY A 436 -29.11 14.43 -16.88
CA GLY A 436 -29.13 15.73 -16.23
C GLY A 436 -28.84 16.88 -17.19
N ALA A 437 -29.43 18.05 -16.93
CA ALA A 437 -29.28 19.22 -17.79
C ALA A 437 -27.89 19.89 -17.72
N ALA A 438 -27.06 19.52 -16.74
CA ALA A 438 -25.76 20.12 -16.46
C ALA A 438 -24.64 19.07 -16.60
N GLY A 439 -24.08 18.91 -17.81
CA GLY A 439 -22.98 17.99 -18.06
C GLY A 439 -23.09 17.38 -19.46
N ILE A 440 -21.97 17.25 -20.16
CA ILE A 440 -21.94 16.71 -21.53
C ILE A 440 -21.50 15.26 -21.61
N GLY A 441 -21.09 14.61 -20.50
CA GLY A 441 -20.70 13.20 -20.43
C GLY A 441 -19.57 12.87 -21.40
N ARG A 442 -18.37 12.59 -20.91
CA ARG A 442 -17.19 12.43 -21.76
C ARG A 442 -16.50 11.10 -21.56
N ILE A 443 -16.14 10.47 -22.68
CA ILE A 443 -15.17 9.38 -22.70
C ILE A 443 -14.08 9.79 -23.69
N GLU A 444 -12.87 10.00 -23.19
CA GLU A 444 -11.66 10.34 -23.94
C GLU A 444 -10.65 9.20 -23.80
N ILE A 445 -10.19 8.68 -24.93
CA ILE A 445 -9.14 7.66 -24.97
C ILE A 445 -8.09 8.08 -25.98
N GLU A 446 -6.84 8.19 -25.54
CA GLU A 446 -5.68 8.48 -26.36
C GLU A 446 -4.69 7.32 -26.24
N ALA A 447 -4.27 6.75 -27.37
CA ALA A 447 -3.30 5.67 -27.39
C ALA A 447 -2.42 5.71 -28.64
N CYS A 448 -1.35 4.91 -28.62
CA CYS A 448 -0.55 4.67 -29.81
C CYS A 448 -1.36 3.98 -30.92
N ASN A 449 -1.43 2.65 -30.88
CA ASN A 449 -2.50 1.90 -31.52
C ASN A 449 -3.64 1.76 -30.52
N LEU A 450 -4.87 1.98 -31.00
CA LEU A 450 -6.06 1.83 -30.17
C LEU A 450 -6.92 0.71 -30.73
N ASP A 451 -7.08 -0.37 -29.98
CA ASP A 451 -7.96 -1.50 -30.34
C ASP A 451 -9.15 -1.59 -29.39
N VAL A 452 -10.35 -1.45 -29.94
CA VAL A 452 -11.60 -1.85 -29.28
C VAL A 452 -11.88 -3.29 -29.69
N GLY A 453 -11.45 -4.22 -28.83
CA GLY A 453 -11.48 -5.65 -29.12
C GLY A 453 -12.89 -6.23 -29.24
N ALA A 454 -12.99 -7.50 -29.63
CA ALA A 454 -14.29 -8.16 -29.91
C ALA A 454 -15.27 -8.23 -28.72
N GLY A 455 -14.77 -8.10 -27.48
CA GLY A 455 -15.58 -7.98 -26.26
C GLY A 455 -15.64 -6.55 -25.70
N GLY A 456 -14.91 -5.62 -26.31
CA GLY A 456 -14.78 -4.24 -25.87
C GLY A 456 -16.04 -3.43 -26.19
N ALA A 457 -16.52 -2.67 -25.20
CA ALA A 457 -17.66 -1.79 -25.36
C ALA A 457 -17.40 -0.44 -24.70
N ILE A 458 -17.40 0.63 -25.50
CA ILE A 458 -17.36 2.01 -25.03
C ILE A 458 -18.76 2.58 -25.19
N GLN A 459 -19.41 2.95 -24.09
CA GLN A 459 -20.81 3.34 -24.05
C GLN A 459 -20.98 4.66 -23.31
N ASN A 460 -21.02 5.75 -24.07
CA ASN A 460 -21.41 7.06 -23.55
C ASN A 460 -22.86 7.35 -23.93
N THR A 461 -23.79 6.92 -23.09
CA THR A 461 -25.23 7.11 -23.31
C THR A 461 -25.76 8.37 -22.60
N ALA A 462 -24.88 9.29 -22.22
CA ALA A 462 -25.28 10.55 -21.60
C ALA A 462 -26.24 11.36 -22.51
N THR A 463 -27.15 12.11 -21.90
CA THR A 463 -28.09 13.01 -22.58
C THR A 463 -28.23 14.32 -21.80
N PRO A 464 -28.34 15.50 -22.44
CA PRO A 464 -28.46 15.73 -23.87
C PRO A 464 -27.14 15.63 -24.67
N GLY A 465 -26.01 15.28 -24.05
CA GLY A 465 -24.68 15.17 -24.68
C GLY A 465 -24.26 13.73 -25.01
N GLY A 466 -23.05 13.35 -24.61
CA GLY A 466 -22.50 12.00 -24.67
C GLY A 466 -21.50 11.81 -25.80
N ALA A 467 -20.31 12.42 -25.68
CA ALA A 467 -19.26 12.34 -26.69
C ALA A 467 -18.25 11.22 -26.39
N CYS A 468 -17.92 10.43 -27.41
CA CYS A 468 -16.75 9.55 -27.38
C CYS A 468 -15.68 10.15 -28.31
N SER A 469 -14.53 10.52 -27.74
CA SER A 469 -13.37 10.99 -28.49
C SER A 469 -12.25 9.97 -28.38
N LEU A 470 -11.94 9.33 -29.50
CA LEU A 470 -10.85 8.35 -29.59
C LEU A 470 -9.72 8.95 -30.43
N VAL A 471 -8.54 9.04 -29.85
CA VAL A 471 -7.32 9.57 -30.48
C VAL A 471 -6.33 8.42 -30.63
N SER A 472 -5.88 8.18 -31.86
CA SER A 472 -4.82 7.20 -32.14
C SER A 472 -3.67 7.86 -32.88
N HIS A 473 -2.47 7.64 -32.38
CA HIS A 473 -1.25 8.12 -33.02
C HIS A 473 -0.86 7.26 -34.22
N GLU A 474 -1.25 5.99 -34.25
CA GLU A 474 -1.02 5.07 -35.37
C GLU A 474 -2.32 4.45 -35.91
N GLN A 475 -2.64 3.19 -35.60
CA GLN A 475 -3.86 2.53 -36.09
C GLN A 475 -4.96 2.51 -35.02
N LEU A 476 -6.13 3.03 -35.37
CA LEU A 476 -7.38 2.80 -34.62
C LEU A 476 -8.13 1.61 -35.24
N THR A 477 -8.51 0.64 -34.41
CA THR A 477 -9.31 -0.52 -34.81
C THR A 477 -10.52 -0.66 -33.88
N VAL A 478 -11.70 -0.84 -34.47
CA VAL A 478 -12.89 -1.37 -33.79
C VAL A 478 -13.13 -2.74 -34.38
N ALA A 479 -12.66 -3.78 -33.68
CA ALA A 479 -12.68 -5.14 -34.18
C ALA A 479 -14.11 -5.67 -34.31
N ALA A 480 -14.30 -6.74 -35.10
CA ALA A 480 -15.59 -7.42 -35.19
C ALA A 480 -16.06 -7.88 -33.80
N GLY A 481 -17.26 -7.44 -33.39
CA GLY A 481 -17.80 -7.64 -32.05
C GLY A 481 -17.60 -6.45 -31.09
N GLY A 482 -16.58 -5.62 -31.34
CA GLY A 482 -16.34 -4.38 -30.60
C GLY A 482 -17.41 -3.32 -30.84
N GLN A 483 -17.67 -2.50 -29.82
CA GLN A 483 -18.75 -1.51 -29.83
C GLN A 483 -18.29 -0.15 -29.32
N VAL A 484 -18.67 0.90 -30.04
CA VAL A 484 -18.55 2.28 -29.59
C VAL A 484 -19.92 2.97 -29.77
N ALA A 485 -20.55 3.32 -28.66
CA ALA A 485 -21.83 3.99 -28.62
C ALA A 485 -21.69 5.36 -27.95
N ALA A 486 -22.21 6.39 -28.60
CA ALA A 486 -22.23 7.76 -28.11
C ALA A 486 -23.66 8.34 -28.19
N GLY A 487 -23.92 9.35 -27.37
CA GLY A 487 -25.15 10.12 -27.34
C GLY A 487 -25.23 11.13 -28.49
N ALA A 488 -25.84 12.29 -28.23
CA ALA A 488 -26.12 13.29 -29.26
C ALA A 488 -24.86 13.99 -29.80
N ASP A 489 -23.80 14.08 -29.00
CA ASP A 489 -22.51 14.68 -29.41
C ASP A 489 -21.70 13.73 -30.32
N GLY A 490 -22.07 12.45 -30.35
CA GLY A 490 -21.59 11.47 -31.30
C GLY A 490 -20.16 10.98 -31.08
N ASN A 491 -19.67 10.24 -32.07
CA ASN A 491 -18.33 9.66 -32.06
C ASN A 491 -17.36 10.53 -32.87
N ARG A 492 -16.19 10.84 -32.31
CA ARG A 492 -15.11 11.55 -32.99
C ARG A 492 -13.84 10.71 -32.93
N PHE A 493 -13.34 10.29 -34.08
CA PHE A 493 -12.09 9.52 -34.19
C PHE A 493 -11.03 10.40 -34.84
N GLU A 494 -9.99 10.71 -34.09
CA GLU A 494 -8.84 11.49 -34.54
C GLU A 494 -7.64 10.57 -34.74
N TYR A 495 -6.99 10.67 -35.89
CA TYR A 495 -5.88 9.79 -36.25
C TYR A 495 -4.84 10.51 -37.11
N ARG A 496 -3.58 10.08 -37.00
CA ARG A 496 -2.43 10.79 -37.57
C ARG A 496 -2.41 10.84 -39.10
N SER A 497 -2.63 9.69 -39.76
CA SER A 497 -2.37 9.53 -41.19
C SER A 497 -3.56 8.95 -41.94
N ALA A 498 -3.93 9.59 -43.05
CA ALA A 498 -4.96 9.07 -43.97
C ALA A 498 -4.62 7.69 -44.57
N ALA A 499 -3.33 7.29 -44.56
CA ALA A 499 -2.91 5.96 -45.00
C ALA A 499 -3.23 4.85 -43.98
N LYS A 500 -3.44 5.21 -42.71
CA LYS A 500 -3.86 4.33 -41.62
C LYS A 500 -5.25 4.76 -41.13
N ALA A 501 -6.20 4.84 -42.06
CA ALA A 501 -7.58 5.15 -41.71
C ALA A 501 -8.13 4.11 -40.71
N PRO A 502 -9.03 4.49 -39.78
CA PRO A 502 -9.60 3.57 -38.81
C PRO A 502 -10.24 2.33 -39.45
N VAL A 503 -9.97 1.15 -38.90
CA VAL A 503 -10.57 -0.12 -39.32
C VAL A 503 -11.81 -0.37 -38.47
N LEU A 504 -12.99 -0.34 -39.10
CA LEU A 504 -14.28 -0.41 -38.40
C LEU A 504 -15.04 -1.69 -38.78
N ASP A 505 -14.60 -2.83 -38.23
CA ASP A 505 -15.26 -4.14 -38.42
C ASP A 505 -16.37 -4.38 -37.38
N GLY A 506 -16.35 -3.65 -36.27
CA GLY A 506 -17.38 -3.65 -35.22
C GLY A 506 -18.50 -2.62 -35.45
N THR A 507 -19.21 -2.28 -34.37
CA THR A 507 -20.35 -1.35 -34.41
C THR A 507 -19.98 0.00 -33.80
N VAL A 508 -20.15 1.08 -34.56
CA VAL A 508 -19.97 2.45 -34.07
C VAL A 508 -21.27 3.24 -34.30
N THR A 509 -21.92 3.70 -33.23
CA THR A 509 -23.23 4.36 -33.28
C THR A 509 -23.26 5.63 -32.43
N PRO A 510 -23.58 6.82 -32.99
CA PRO A 510 -23.71 7.11 -34.43
C PRO A 510 -22.39 6.92 -35.18
N ALA A 511 -22.41 6.91 -36.52
CA ALA A 511 -21.18 6.79 -37.32
C ALA A 511 -20.15 7.87 -36.93
N PRO A 512 -18.85 7.53 -36.85
CA PRO A 512 -17.85 8.47 -36.33
C PRO A 512 -17.52 9.57 -37.33
N SER A 513 -17.28 10.76 -36.82
CA SER A 513 -16.58 11.81 -37.55
C SER A 513 -15.09 11.49 -37.58
N LEU A 514 -14.56 11.25 -38.78
CA LEU A 514 -13.16 10.89 -38.99
C LEU A 514 -12.33 12.16 -39.22
N VAL A 515 -11.38 12.44 -38.33
CA VAL A 515 -10.51 13.62 -38.37
C VAL A 515 -9.06 13.18 -38.55
N VAL A 516 -8.47 13.52 -39.70
CA VAL A 516 -7.03 13.34 -39.91
C VAL A 516 -6.29 14.52 -39.28
N ASN A 517 -5.45 14.26 -38.29
CA ASN A 517 -4.58 15.27 -37.70
C ASN A 517 -3.10 14.88 -37.86
N GLY A 518 -2.47 15.40 -38.90
CA GLY A 518 -1.04 15.17 -39.16
C GLY A 518 -0.07 15.82 -38.16
N LEU A 519 -0.59 16.56 -37.17
CA LEU A 519 0.21 17.10 -36.06
C LEU A 519 0.30 16.13 -34.88
N LEU A 520 -0.49 15.05 -34.86
CA LEU A 520 -0.29 13.99 -33.88
C LEU A 520 1.11 13.40 -34.05
N LEU A 521 1.84 13.31 -32.95
CA LEU A 521 3.17 12.73 -32.92
C LEU A 521 3.07 11.25 -33.33
N PRO A 522 4.02 10.70 -34.11
CA PRO A 522 4.04 9.27 -34.33
C PRO A 522 4.27 8.58 -32.99
N CYS A 523 3.80 7.35 -32.87
CA CYS A 523 4.35 6.53 -31.81
C CYS A 523 5.81 6.22 -32.09
N GLY A 524 6.60 6.10 -31.03
CA GLY A 524 7.89 5.46 -31.10
C GLY A 524 7.77 4.07 -31.72
N THR A 525 8.46 3.84 -32.83
CA THR A 525 8.67 2.49 -33.35
C THR A 525 10.10 2.08 -33.03
N CYS A 526 10.23 1.30 -31.96
CA CYS A 526 11.53 0.89 -31.50
C CYS A 526 12.34 0.12 -32.55
N GLY A 527 13.56 0.59 -32.80
CA GLY A 527 14.52 0.03 -33.74
C GLY A 527 14.37 0.53 -35.18
N ASN A 528 13.75 1.69 -35.40
CA ASN A 528 13.52 2.25 -36.74
C ASN A 528 14.63 3.23 -37.21
N GLY A 529 15.60 3.54 -36.36
CA GLY A 529 16.70 4.47 -36.59
C GLY A 529 16.44 5.93 -36.15
N GLN A 530 15.31 6.26 -35.50
CA GLN A 530 14.95 7.56 -34.97
C GLN A 530 14.45 7.45 -33.51
N VAL A 531 15.02 8.22 -32.58
CA VAL A 531 14.45 8.36 -31.22
C VAL A 531 13.25 9.30 -31.27
N GLU A 532 12.08 8.76 -30.96
CA GLU A 532 10.78 9.42 -31.07
C GLU A 532 10.18 9.76 -29.68
N PRO A 533 9.17 10.64 -29.59
CA PRO A 533 8.55 10.98 -28.31
C PRO A 533 7.97 9.73 -27.62
N GLY A 534 8.48 9.41 -26.42
CA GLY A 534 8.16 8.17 -25.68
C GLY A 534 9.28 7.14 -25.70
N GLU A 535 10.30 7.32 -26.55
CA GLU A 535 11.51 6.51 -26.59
C GLU A 535 12.66 7.24 -25.88
N ILE A 536 13.46 6.50 -25.11
CA ILE A 536 14.71 7.02 -24.53
C ILE A 536 15.88 6.73 -25.49
N CYS A 537 15.75 5.66 -26.27
CA CYS A 537 16.72 5.17 -27.23
C CYS A 537 15.97 4.44 -28.34
N ASP A 538 16.64 4.11 -29.44
CA ASP A 538 16.02 3.47 -30.60
C ASP A 538 16.90 2.30 -31.11
N GLY A 539 16.94 1.24 -30.30
CA GLY A 539 17.72 0.04 -30.54
C GLY A 539 17.02 -0.93 -31.48
N GLY A 540 17.74 -1.48 -32.47
CA GLY A 540 17.17 -2.38 -33.49
C GLY A 540 16.44 -3.59 -32.90
N ALA A 541 15.12 -3.65 -33.10
CA ALA A 541 14.31 -4.82 -32.77
C ALA A 541 14.54 -5.97 -33.78
N PRO A 542 14.66 -7.25 -33.34
CA PRO A 542 14.51 -7.73 -31.95
C PRO A 542 15.74 -7.44 -31.09
N TRP A 543 15.51 -7.02 -29.83
CA TRP A 543 16.56 -6.76 -28.86
C TRP A 543 17.44 -7.99 -28.61
N GLN A 544 18.73 -7.76 -28.39
CA GLN A 544 19.70 -8.80 -28.05
C GLN A 544 20.39 -8.46 -26.72
N PRO A 545 20.62 -9.46 -25.84
CA PRO A 545 21.38 -9.27 -24.61
C PRO A 545 22.71 -8.55 -24.85
N GLY A 546 23.01 -7.59 -23.97
CA GLY A 546 24.16 -6.70 -24.08
C GLY A 546 23.95 -5.46 -24.96
N SER A 547 22.78 -5.29 -25.58
CA SER A 547 22.40 -4.04 -26.27
C SER A 547 21.78 -3.06 -25.27
N PRO A 548 22.12 -1.76 -25.29
CA PRO A 548 21.74 -0.80 -24.27
C PRO A 548 20.30 -0.31 -24.37
N CYS A 549 19.59 -0.64 -25.44
CA CYS A 549 18.22 -0.21 -25.68
C CYS A 549 17.35 -1.45 -25.91
N ASN A 550 16.37 -1.70 -25.04
CA ASN A 550 15.52 -2.89 -25.12
C ASN A 550 14.41 -2.77 -26.17
N ASP A 551 13.61 -3.82 -26.32
CA ASP A 551 12.50 -3.87 -27.29
C ASP A 551 11.32 -2.96 -26.94
N THR A 552 11.34 -2.35 -25.75
CA THR A 552 10.43 -1.29 -25.31
C THR A 552 10.99 0.12 -25.44
N CYS A 553 12.17 0.29 -26.06
CA CYS A 553 12.82 1.58 -26.28
C CYS A 553 13.19 2.35 -25.02
N THR A 554 13.46 1.61 -23.95
CA THR A 554 14.08 2.12 -22.73
C THR A 554 15.55 1.74 -22.69
N VAL A 555 16.37 2.62 -22.12
CA VAL A 555 17.79 2.34 -21.89
C VAL A 555 17.89 1.42 -20.67
N LEU A 556 18.62 0.31 -20.81
CA LEU A 556 18.83 -0.63 -19.71
C LEU A 556 19.70 -0.01 -18.61
N ASP A 557 19.47 -0.46 -17.39
CA ASP A 557 20.25 -0.08 -16.23
C ASP A 557 21.71 -0.52 -16.34
N CYS A 558 22.63 0.31 -15.85
CA CYS A 558 24.06 -0.02 -15.79
C CYS A 558 24.29 -1.38 -15.11
N GLY A 559 24.92 -2.30 -15.83
CA GLY A 559 25.20 -3.64 -15.35
C GLY A 559 24.05 -4.65 -15.46
N ASP A 560 22.99 -4.36 -16.22
CA ASP A 560 21.89 -5.30 -16.53
C ASP A 560 21.85 -5.63 -18.04
N PRO A 561 22.78 -6.44 -18.57
CA PRO A 561 22.77 -6.85 -19.97
C PRO A 561 21.71 -7.88 -20.35
N ASP A 562 21.00 -8.50 -19.41
CA ASP A 562 19.96 -9.49 -19.69
C ASP A 562 18.52 -8.99 -19.55
N ASP A 563 18.34 -7.70 -19.20
CA ASP A 563 17.07 -6.98 -19.08
C ASP A 563 16.11 -7.62 -18.06
N SER A 564 16.68 -8.19 -17.00
CA SER A 564 15.87 -8.83 -15.95
C SER A 564 15.35 -7.84 -14.91
N GLY A 565 15.79 -6.57 -14.96
CA GLY A 565 15.48 -5.53 -13.99
C GLY A 565 16.28 -5.67 -12.69
N ALA A 566 17.26 -6.56 -12.64
CA ALA A 566 18.06 -6.85 -11.46
C ALA A 566 19.53 -7.11 -11.84
N ARG A 567 20.45 -6.72 -10.96
CA ARG A 567 21.90 -6.95 -11.16
C ARG A 567 22.28 -8.28 -10.52
N THR A 568 22.24 -9.35 -11.30
CA THR A 568 22.40 -10.73 -10.82
C THR A 568 23.77 -11.34 -11.15
N ALA A 569 23.99 -12.58 -10.68
CA ALA A 569 25.17 -13.36 -11.09
C ALA A 569 25.13 -13.73 -12.58
N THR A 570 23.95 -13.77 -13.21
CA THR A 570 23.79 -14.01 -14.64
C THR A 570 24.36 -12.85 -15.45
N ASP A 571 24.12 -11.62 -15.01
CA ASP A 571 24.67 -10.39 -15.60
C ASP A 571 26.19 -10.35 -15.48
N ALA A 572 26.71 -10.65 -14.30
CA ALA A 572 28.15 -10.75 -14.08
C ALA A 572 28.80 -11.79 -15.00
N LEU A 573 28.14 -12.93 -15.24
CA LEU A 573 28.60 -13.94 -16.18
C LEU A 573 28.54 -13.45 -17.63
N PHE A 574 27.51 -12.68 -18.00
CA PHE A 574 27.40 -12.08 -19.32
C PHE A 574 28.52 -11.05 -19.58
N VAL A 575 28.77 -10.15 -18.62
CA VAL A 575 29.88 -9.18 -18.67
C VAL A 575 31.22 -9.90 -18.76
N LEU A 576 31.41 -11.00 -18.02
CA LEU A 576 32.64 -11.81 -18.12
C LEU A 576 32.80 -12.41 -19.51
N ARG A 577 31.72 -12.93 -20.09
CA ARG A 577 31.70 -13.46 -21.47
C ARG A 577 32.05 -12.38 -22.48
N ALA A 578 31.56 -11.16 -22.29
CA ALA A 578 31.92 -10.01 -23.13
C ALA A 578 33.40 -9.64 -22.97
N ALA A 579 33.91 -9.59 -21.75
CA ALA A 579 35.32 -9.29 -21.46
C ALA A 579 36.30 -10.30 -22.09
N VAL A 580 35.91 -11.57 -22.21
CA VAL A 580 36.72 -12.63 -22.88
C VAL A 580 36.39 -12.80 -24.37
N GLY A 581 35.52 -11.97 -24.93
CA GLY A 581 35.17 -11.96 -26.36
C GLY A 581 34.26 -13.10 -26.82
N THR A 582 33.52 -13.73 -25.90
CA THR A 582 32.53 -14.79 -26.20
C THR A 582 31.08 -14.29 -26.29
N ALA A 583 30.86 -13.03 -25.91
CA ALA A 583 29.62 -12.29 -26.12
C ALA A 583 29.96 -10.86 -26.55
N GLN A 584 28.97 -10.12 -27.06
CA GLN A 584 29.09 -8.68 -27.29
C GLN A 584 28.27 -7.96 -26.23
N CYS A 585 28.80 -6.87 -25.70
CA CYS A 585 28.04 -5.97 -24.85
C CYS A 585 28.50 -4.54 -25.12
N ASP A 586 27.55 -3.61 -25.17
CA ASP A 586 27.87 -2.21 -25.31
C ASP A 586 28.63 -1.72 -24.06
N PRO A 587 29.75 -0.99 -24.24
CA PRO A 587 30.48 -0.39 -23.12
C PRO A 587 29.61 0.49 -22.22
N CYS A 588 28.60 1.20 -22.74
CA CYS A 588 27.73 2.03 -21.92
C CYS A 588 26.84 1.21 -20.96
N LEU A 589 26.71 -0.11 -21.17
CA LEU A 589 25.96 -1.02 -20.31
C LEU A 589 26.87 -1.89 -19.43
N CYS A 590 27.96 -2.41 -19.99
CA CYS A 590 28.80 -3.42 -19.34
C CYS A 590 30.14 -2.89 -18.79
N ASN A 591 30.54 -1.65 -19.08
CA ASN A 591 31.73 -1.03 -18.46
C ASN A 591 31.33 -0.37 -17.14
N VAL A 592 31.06 -1.19 -16.13
CA VAL A 592 30.47 -0.77 -14.84
C VAL A 592 31.45 -0.03 -13.94
N ASP A 593 32.70 0.16 -14.35
CA ASP A 593 33.65 1.06 -13.70
C ASP A 593 34.15 2.23 -14.57
N ALA A 594 33.54 2.43 -15.73
CA ALA A 594 33.89 3.47 -16.70
C ALA A 594 35.39 3.46 -17.08
N SER A 595 36.03 2.29 -17.09
CA SER A 595 37.43 2.17 -17.49
C SER A 595 37.63 2.62 -18.95
N SER A 596 38.76 3.29 -19.18
CA SER A 596 39.14 3.76 -20.52
C SER A 596 40.17 2.81 -21.14
N GLY A 597 40.02 2.50 -22.42
CA GLY A 597 40.93 1.60 -23.12
C GLY A 597 40.37 1.10 -24.46
N ALA A 598 41.19 0.33 -25.18
CA ALA A 598 40.77 -0.27 -26.46
C ALA A 598 39.69 -1.34 -26.29
N ASN A 599 39.65 -2.00 -25.12
CA ASN A 599 38.62 -2.93 -24.70
C ASN A 599 38.10 -2.47 -23.32
N PRO A 600 37.06 -1.63 -23.28
CA PRO A 600 36.59 -1.01 -22.04
C PRO A 600 35.78 -1.96 -21.14
N VAL A 601 35.26 -3.07 -21.66
CA VAL A 601 34.60 -4.10 -20.84
C VAL A 601 35.64 -5.16 -20.45
N THR A 602 35.89 -5.31 -19.15
CA THR A 602 36.96 -6.14 -18.60
C THR A 602 36.44 -7.14 -17.56
N ALA A 603 37.28 -8.09 -17.14
CA ALA A 603 36.93 -9.02 -16.06
C ALA A 603 36.72 -8.31 -14.71
N THR A 604 37.26 -7.08 -14.54
CA THR A 604 37.04 -6.26 -13.34
C THR A 604 35.59 -5.80 -13.25
N ASP A 605 34.96 -5.48 -14.39
CA ASP A 605 33.56 -5.10 -14.48
C ASP A 605 32.66 -6.25 -14.00
N ALA A 606 32.91 -7.46 -14.52
CA ALA A 606 32.19 -8.66 -14.10
C ALA A 606 32.33 -8.93 -12.60
N LEU A 607 33.54 -8.74 -12.03
CA LEU A 607 33.76 -8.93 -10.60
C LEU A 607 33.03 -7.89 -9.76
N ARG A 608 32.99 -6.61 -10.18
CA ARG A 608 32.24 -5.56 -9.47
C ARG A 608 30.74 -5.84 -9.52
N LEU A 609 30.24 -6.23 -10.67
CA LEU A 609 28.83 -6.57 -10.84
C LEU A 609 28.45 -7.79 -9.99
N LEU A 610 29.31 -8.82 -9.92
CA LEU A 610 29.09 -9.97 -9.04
C LEU A 610 29.06 -9.56 -7.56
N ARG A 611 29.88 -8.59 -7.14
CA ARG A 611 29.86 -8.06 -5.78
C ARG A 611 28.52 -7.39 -5.47
N VAL A 612 27.98 -6.60 -6.40
CA VAL A 612 26.63 -6.03 -6.29
C VAL A 612 25.59 -7.14 -6.18
N ALA A 613 25.67 -8.15 -7.06
CA ALA A 613 24.73 -9.27 -7.09
C ALA A 613 24.70 -10.11 -5.79
N VAL A 614 25.77 -10.11 -5.00
CA VAL A 614 25.84 -10.79 -3.69
C VAL A 614 25.64 -9.84 -2.51
N GLY A 615 25.13 -8.63 -2.75
CA GLY A 615 24.75 -7.67 -1.71
C GLY A 615 25.92 -6.88 -1.11
N GLN A 616 27.08 -6.81 -1.77
CA GLN A 616 28.14 -5.91 -1.33
C GLN A 616 27.85 -4.46 -1.77
N PRO A 617 28.15 -3.45 -0.93
CA PRO A 617 27.91 -2.05 -1.25
C PRO A 617 28.96 -1.52 -2.24
N VAL A 618 28.77 -1.83 -3.52
CA VAL A 618 29.63 -1.39 -4.63
C VAL A 618 28.83 -0.47 -5.53
N VAL A 619 29.34 0.74 -5.79
CA VAL A 619 28.75 1.67 -6.74
C VAL A 619 29.18 1.27 -8.15
N LEU A 620 28.21 1.14 -9.05
CA LEU A 620 28.46 0.98 -10.48
C LEU A 620 28.48 2.35 -11.15
N THR A 621 29.35 2.51 -12.14
CA THR A 621 29.46 3.74 -12.93
C THR A 621 29.67 3.34 -14.37
N CYS A 622 28.62 3.44 -15.17
CA CYS A 622 28.72 3.20 -16.61
C CYS A 622 28.92 4.51 -17.39
N PRO A 623 29.57 4.46 -18.56
CA PRO A 623 29.48 5.52 -19.55
C PRO A 623 28.02 5.79 -19.94
N VAL A 624 27.70 7.02 -20.31
CA VAL A 624 26.35 7.37 -20.78
C VAL A 624 26.05 6.66 -22.10
N CYS A 625 24.93 5.95 -22.18
CA CYS A 625 24.40 5.42 -23.44
C CYS A 625 23.83 6.58 -24.27
N ILE A 626 24.31 6.74 -25.50
CA ILE A 626 23.89 7.79 -26.45
C ILE A 626 23.30 7.18 -27.71
#